data_AF-E6QG21-F1
#
_entry.id   AF-E6QG21-F1
#
_cell.length_a   1.000
_cell.length_b   1.000
_cell.length_c   1.000
_cell.angle_alpha   90.00
_cell.angle_beta   90.00
_cell.angle_gamma   90.00
#
_symmetry.space_group_name_H-M   'P 1'
#
loop_
_entity.id
_entity.type
_entity.pdbx_description
1 polymer ?
#
loop_
_entity_poly.entity_id
_entity_poly.type
_entity_poly.pdbx_seq_one_letter_code
_entity_poly.pdbx_strand_id
1 'polypeptide(L)'
;MIRINDAIDIALKNISKHGDTDIFPFPLEKMVFHDLHDKCKSLLLDLHNDFANYHSRFPPETLESLTQVGYTGFRWATQIQPFWNAYYLALTIQIAQEIESQRIPAEEKVVFSYRYCWNEADAKLFADSSWVDYRRRALELSREYKYVLITDIADFYPRIYHHRLENALTRLPNSGDTHKRAPRHFEWVQG
;
A
#
# COMPACT_ATOMS: atom_id res chain seq x y z
N MET A 1 10.89 -11.90 -6.74
CA MET A 1 10.52 -10.52 -7.07
C MET A 1 9.93 -10.46 -8.47
N ILE A 2 8.72 -9.94 -8.60
CA ILE A 2 8.09 -9.75 -9.92
C ILE A 2 8.84 -8.64 -10.68
N ARG A 3 8.76 -8.62 -12.01
CA ARG A 3 9.38 -7.53 -12.79
C ARG A 3 8.57 -6.25 -12.59
N ILE A 4 9.24 -5.09 -12.59
CA ILE A 4 8.57 -3.79 -12.42
C ILE A 4 7.49 -3.54 -13.48
N ASN A 5 7.70 -4.01 -14.71
CA ASN A 5 6.72 -3.95 -15.78
C ASN A 5 5.39 -4.63 -15.42
N ASP A 6 5.47 -5.78 -14.76
CA ASP A 6 4.30 -6.56 -14.36
C ASP A 6 3.67 -5.93 -13.12
N ALA A 7 4.49 -5.40 -12.20
CA ALA A 7 4.02 -4.67 -11.02
C ALA A 7 3.23 -3.39 -11.39
N ILE A 8 3.71 -2.65 -12.39
CA ILE A 8 3.01 -1.48 -12.94
C ILE A 8 1.66 -1.89 -13.54
N ASP A 9 1.63 -2.99 -14.27
CA ASP A 9 0.40 -3.52 -14.86
C ASP A 9 -0.66 -3.83 -13.79
N ILE A 10 -0.23 -4.52 -12.73
CA ILE A 10 -1.06 -4.87 -11.56
C ILE A 10 -1.56 -3.60 -10.86
N ALA A 11 -0.68 -2.62 -10.63
CA ALA A 11 -1.04 -1.35 -9.98
C ALA A 11 -2.11 -0.59 -10.78
N LEU A 12 -1.92 -0.44 -12.09
CA LEU A 12 -2.87 0.24 -12.96
C LEU A 12 -4.22 -0.48 -13.00
N LYS A 13 -4.24 -1.82 -13.10
CA LYS A 13 -5.47 -2.62 -13.05
C LYS A 13 -6.21 -2.47 -11.72
N ASN A 14 -5.47 -2.46 -10.61
CA ASN A 14 -6.07 -2.28 -9.29
C ASN A 14 -6.70 -0.90 -9.15
N ILE A 15 -5.95 0.16 -9.47
CA ILE A 15 -6.45 1.54 -9.31
C ILE A 15 -7.61 1.82 -10.28
N SER A 16 -7.52 1.34 -11.52
CA SER A 16 -8.59 1.55 -12.52
C SER A 16 -9.92 0.92 -12.11
N LYS A 17 -9.90 -0.17 -11.33
CA LYS A 17 -11.11 -0.84 -10.82
C LYS A 17 -11.55 -0.29 -9.46
N HIS A 18 -10.62 -0.06 -8.53
CA HIS A 18 -10.92 0.21 -7.11
C HIS A 18 -10.63 1.63 -6.64
N GLY A 19 -9.92 2.44 -7.41
CA GLY A 19 -9.43 3.75 -7.00
C GLY A 19 -8.10 3.68 -6.24
N ASP A 20 -7.68 4.82 -5.71
CA ASP A 20 -6.43 5.03 -4.96
C ASP A 20 -6.62 4.97 -3.44
N THR A 21 -7.71 5.57 -2.94
CA THR A 21 -8.07 5.61 -1.52
C THR A 21 -9.57 5.39 -1.32
N ASP A 22 -9.98 5.05 -0.10
CA ASP A 22 -11.37 5.02 0.34
C ASP A 22 -11.81 6.34 1.03
N ILE A 23 -10.91 7.34 1.05
CA ILE A 23 -11.10 8.61 1.75
C ILE A 23 -11.63 9.69 0.80
N PHE A 24 -11.01 9.79 -0.38
CA PHE A 24 -11.33 10.80 -1.38
C PHE A 24 -12.23 10.22 -2.48
N PRO A 25 -13.01 11.05 -3.20
CA PRO A 25 -13.68 10.61 -4.41
C PRO A 25 -12.67 10.04 -5.42
N PHE A 26 -13.10 9.09 -6.25
CA PHE A 26 -12.20 8.52 -7.24
C PHE A 26 -11.66 9.61 -8.18
N PRO A 27 -10.33 9.67 -8.38
CA PRO A 27 -9.72 10.62 -9.30
C PRO A 27 -10.13 10.28 -10.74
N LEU A 28 -10.19 11.30 -11.61
CA LEU A 28 -10.48 11.12 -13.05
C LEU A 28 -9.50 10.16 -13.70
N GLU A 29 -8.25 10.16 -13.23
CA GLU A 29 -7.16 9.33 -13.68
C GLU A 29 -7.46 7.83 -13.55
N LYS A 30 -8.40 7.44 -12.68
CA LYS A 30 -8.94 6.07 -12.66
C LYS A 30 -9.44 5.64 -14.04
N MET A 31 -10.19 6.50 -14.73
CA MET A 31 -10.68 6.24 -16.09
C MET A 31 -9.56 6.29 -17.11
N VAL A 32 -8.60 7.19 -16.94
CA VAL A 32 -7.42 7.29 -17.83
C VAL A 32 -6.56 6.02 -17.75
N PHE A 33 -6.36 5.48 -16.55
CA PHE A 33 -5.65 4.21 -16.35
C PHE A 33 -6.39 3.02 -16.96
N HIS A 34 -7.72 3.05 -16.99
CA HIS A 34 -8.52 2.05 -17.69
C HIS A 34 -8.41 2.19 -19.22
N ASP A 35 -8.74 3.36 -19.76
CA ASP A 35 -8.94 3.58 -21.19
C ASP A 35 -7.60 3.70 -21.95
N LEU A 36 -6.56 4.23 -21.31
CA LEU A 36 -5.23 4.44 -21.87
C LEU A 36 -4.16 3.62 -21.15
N HIS A 37 -4.51 2.40 -20.70
CA HIS A 37 -3.65 1.52 -19.90
C HIS A 37 -2.22 1.40 -20.42
N ASP A 38 -2.04 1.03 -21.69
CA ASP A 38 -0.70 0.83 -22.28
C ASP A 38 0.14 2.11 -22.33
N LYS A 39 -0.51 3.26 -22.58
CA LYS A 39 0.18 4.57 -22.57
C LYS A 39 0.61 4.95 -21.16
N CYS A 40 -0.27 4.73 -20.17
CA CYS A 40 0.03 5.00 -18.77
C CYS A 40 1.17 4.10 -18.28
N LYS A 41 1.15 2.82 -18.67
CA LYS A 41 2.21 1.86 -18.39
C LYS A 41 3.56 2.29 -18.99
N SER A 42 3.57 2.73 -20.25
CA SER A 42 4.78 3.27 -20.89
C SER A 42 5.34 4.46 -20.12
N LEU A 43 4.49 5.41 -19.72
CA LEU A 43 4.92 6.59 -18.97
C LEU A 43 5.52 6.22 -17.60
N LEU A 44 4.92 5.25 -16.91
CA LEU A 44 5.44 4.76 -15.62
C LEU A 44 6.76 3.99 -15.78
N LEU A 45 6.96 3.31 -16.91
CA LEU A 45 8.24 2.67 -17.24
C LEU A 45 9.32 3.71 -17.55
N ASP A 46 9.00 4.77 -18.29
CA ASP A 46 9.92 5.87 -18.55
C ASP A 46 10.33 6.56 -17.24
N LEU A 47 9.37 6.82 -16.35
CA LEU A 47 9.62 7.30 -14.99
C LEU A 47 10.54 6.35 -14.22
N HIS A 48 10.31 5.03 -14.30
CA HIS A 48 11.16 4.06 -13.61
C HIS A 48 12.61 4.06 -14.13
N ASN A 49 12.78 4.16 -15.45
CA ASN A 49 14.08 4.11 -16.11
C ASN A 49 14.90 5.38 -15.87
N ASP A 50 14.25 6.56 -15.82
CA ASP A 50 14.90 7.85 -15.58
C ASP A 50 14.33 8.57 -14.34
N PHE A 51 14.26 7.82 -13.23
CA PHE A 51 13.64 8.28 -11.99
C PHE A 51 14.18 9.63 -11.49
N ALA A 52 15.49 9.84 -11.55
CA ALA A 52 16.11 11.07 -11.04
C ALA A 52 15.66 12.31 -11.83
N ASN A 53 15.56 12.21 -13.17
CA ASN A 53 15.10 13.31 -14.00
C ASN A 53 13.61 13.60 -13.78
N TYR A 54 12.77 12.56 -13.79
CA TYR A 54 11.33 12.70 -13.57
C TYR A 54 11.03 13.28 -12.18
N HIS A 55 11.68 12.77 -11.13
CA HIS A 55 11.52 13.29 -9.78
C HIS A 55 11.96 14.75 -9.65
N SER A 56 13.01 15.17 -10.36
CA SER A 56 13.47 16.56 -10.32
C SER A 56 12.56 17.53 -11.09
N ARG A 57 11.93 17.07 -12.18
CA ARG A 57 11.10 17.91 -13.06
C ARG A 57 9.63 17.92 -12.67
N PHE A 58 9.14 16.80 -12.16
CA PHE A 58 7.75 16.54 -11.80
C PHE A 58 7.72 15.89 -10.42
N PRO A 59 8.14 16.59 -9.35
CA PRO A 59 8.14 16.03 -8.01
C PRO A 59 6.73 15.55 -7.61
N PRO A 60 6.61 14.55 -6.72
CA PRO A 60 5.32 14.12 -6.21
C PRO A 60 4.55 15.29 -5.58
N GLU A 61 3.36 15.55 -6.09
CA GLU A 61 2.43 16.52 -5.51
C GLU A 61 1.42 15.81 -4.62
N THR A 62 1.03 16.48 -3.54
CA THR A 62 0.05 15.99 -2.57
C THR A 62 -1.08 16.99 -2.37
N LEU A 63 -2.28 16.46 -2.15
CA LEU A 63 -3.42 17.20 -1.64
C LEU A 63 -3.65 16.75 -0.19
N GLU A 64 -3.61 17.71 0.72
CA GLU A 64 -3.81 17.45 2.15
C GLU A 64 -5.17 17.96 2.60
N SER A 65 -5.89 17.15 3.38
CA SER A 65 -7.21 17.52 3.88
C SER A 65 -7.51 16.89 5.23
N LEU A 66 -8.30 17.61 6.04
CA LEU A 66 -8.88 17.06 7.25
C LEU A 66 -10.11 16.22 6.89
N THR A 67 -10.07 14.96 7.31
CA THR A 67 -11.14 14.00 7.04
C THR A 67 -11.73 13.53 8.35
N GLN A 68 -13.06 13.43 8.41
CA GLN A 68 -13.76 13.09 9.63
C GLN A 68 -13.47 11.65 10.06
N VAL A 69 -13.22 11.46 11.36
CA VAL A 69 -13.07 10.15 11.99
C VAL A 69 -14.08 10.04 13.12
N GLY A 70 -15.05 9.14 12.96
CA GLY A 70 -16.15 8.99 13.91
C GLY A 70 -17.00 10.26 14.02
N TYR A 71 -17.61 10.48 15.18
CA TYR A 71 -18.58 11.57 15.36
C TYR A 71 -17.94 12.94 15.58
N THR A 72 -16.76 12.99 16.23
CA THR A 72 -16.16 14.25 16.69
C THR A 72 -14.67 14.40 16.34
N GLY A 73 -14.06 13.39 15.72
CA GLY A 73 -12.64 13.38 15.39
C GLY A 73 -12.39 13.80 13.94
N PHE A 74 -11.16 14.27 13.69
CA PHE A 74 -10.62 14.45 12.35
C PHE A 74 -9.24 13.79 12.29
N ARG A 75 -8.86 13.30 11.11
CA ARG A 75 -7.50 12.87 10.80
C ARG A 75 -6.99 13.61 9.58
N TRP A 76 -5.68 13.85 9.56
CA TRP A 76 -4.99 14.27 8.35
C TRP A 76 -5.05 13.13 7.33
N ALA A 77 -5.41 13.46 6.10
CA ALA A 77 -5.34 12.56 4.97
C ALA A 77 -4.64 13.25 3.81
N THR A 78 -3.79 12.48 3.13
CA THR A 78 -2.98 12.94 2.02
C THR A 78 -3.36 12.13 0.79
N GLN A 79 -3.78 12.80 -0.28
CA GLN A 79 -3.94 12.21 -1.60
C GLN A 79 -2.69 12.53 -2.43
N ILE A 80 -2.06 11.51 -2.99
CA ILE A 80 -0.86 11.67 -3.81
C ILE A 80 -1.27 11.77 -5.28
N GLN A 81 -0.55 12.58 -6.06
CA GLN A 81 -0.74 12.68 -7.50
C GLN A 81 -0.85 11.28 -8.14
N PRO A 82 -1.85 11.02 -9.01
CA PRO A 82 -2.23 9.65 -9.38
C PRO A 82 -1.14 8.80 -10.03
N PHE A 83 -0.27 9.39 -10.86
CA PHE A 83 0.84 8.64 -11.49
C PHE A 83 1.93 8.29 -10.47
N TRP A 84 2.24 9.19 -9.55
CA TRP A 84 3.12 8.89 -8.42
C TRP A 84 2.52 7.81 -7.51
N ASN A 85 1.22 7.89 -7.21
CA ASN A 85 0.53 6.85 -6.45
C ASN A 85 0.61 5.47 -7.14
N ALA A 86 0.32 5.41 -8.44
CA ALA A 86 0.43 4.18 -9.23
C ALA A 86 1.87 3.64 -9.24
N TYR A 87 2.88 4.50 -9.36
CA TYR A 87 4.28 4.11 -9.30
C TYR A 87 4.67 3.54 -7.93
N TYR A 88 4.29 4.21 -6.84
CA TYR A 88 4.58 3.74 -5.48
C TYR A 88 3.86 2.43 -5.15
N LEU A 89 2.62 2.27 -5.63
CA LEU A 89 1.89 1.02 -5.54
C LEU A 89 2.64 -0.09 -6.31
N ALA A 90 3.10 0.18 -7.53
CA ALA A 90 3.88 -0.78 -8.31
C ALA A 90 5.19 -1.19 -7.62
N LEU A 91 5.94 -0.24 -7.03
CA LEU A 91 7.13 -0.55 -6.24
C LEU A 91 6.78 -1.44 -5.02
N THR A 92 5.64 -1.19 -4.38
CA THR A 92 5.19 -1.99 -3.23
C THR A 92 4.80 -3.40 -3.65
N ILE A 93 4.01 -3.54 -4.73
CA ILE A 93 3.61 -4.84 -5.31
C ILE A 93 4.84 -5.64 -5.70
N GLN A 94 5.87 -4.97 -6.24
CA GLN A 94 7.11 -5.61 -6.67
C GLN A 94 7.74 -6.48 -5.57
N ILE A 95 7.67 -6.02 -4.31
CA ILE A 95 8.23 -6.67 -3.12
C ILE A 95 7.15 -7.27 -2.21
N ALA A 96 5.88 -7.24 -2.59
CA ALA A 96 4.78 -7.61 -1.70
C ALA A 96 4.81 -9.09 -1.32
N GLN A 97 5.22 -9.97 -2.24
CA GLN A 97 5.37 -11.40 -1.94
C GLN A 97 6.51 -11.65 -0.95
N GLU A 98 7.62 -10.93 -1.08
CA GLU A 98 8.73 -10.98 -0.15
C GLU A 98 8.31 -10.49 1.24
N ILE A 99 7.59 -9.37 1.33
CA ILE A 99 7.03 -8.86 2.59
C ILE A 99 6.12 -9.92 3.21
N GLU A 100 5.20 -10.48 2.43
CA GLU A 100 4.25 -11.50 2.88
C GLU A 100 4.97 -12.74 3.43
N SER A 101 6.08 -13.16 2.80
CA SER A 101 6.89 -14.31 3.25
C SER A 101 7.57 -14.11 4.62
N GLN A 102 7.77 -12.87 5.05
CA GLN A 102 8.38 -12.53 6.34
C GLN A 102 7.34 -12.34 7.46
N ARG A 103 6.04 -12.32 7.12
CA ARG A 103 4.97 -12.20 8.10
C ARG A 103 4.71 -13.55 8.75
N ILE A 104 4.11 -13.52 9.93
CA ILE A 104 3.57 -14.73 10.57
C ILE A 104 2.62 -15.43 9.57
N PRO A 105 2.79 -16.73 9.32
CA PRO A 105 1.94 -17.49 8.40
C PRO A 105 0.44 -17.32 8.67
N ALA A 106 -0.37 -17.28 7.61
CA ALA A 106 -1.81 -17.07 7.73
C ALA A 106 -2.51 -18.21 8.49
N GLU A 107 -1.92 -19.41 8.42
CA GLU A 107 -2.36 -20.64 9.08
C GLU A 107 -2.33 -20.51 10.60
N GLU A 108 -1.45 -19.66 11.15
CA GLU A 108 -1.40 -19.39 12.60
C GLU A 108 -2.59 -18.54 13.08
N LYS A 109 -3.34 -17.91 12.16
CA LYS A 109 -4.54 -17.11 12.46
C LYS A 109 -4.25 -16.00 13.48
N VAL A 110 -3.10 -15.34 13.35
CA VAL A 110 -2.66 -14.22 14.22
C VAL A 110 -2.84 -12.87 13.52
N VAL A 111 -2.51 -12.79 12.22
CA VAL A 111 -2.54 -11.53 11.44
C VAL A 111 -3.50 -11.69 10.26
N PHE A 112 -4.54 -10.86 10.23
CA PHE A 112 -5.64 -10.95 9.26
C PHE A 112 -5.63 -9.81 8.23
N SER A 113 -5.13 -8.63 8.61
CA SER A 113 -5.23 -7.43 7.77
C SER A 113 -4.30 -7.49 6.55
N TYR A 114 -4.82 -7.06 5.39
CA TYR A 114 -4.06 -6.77 4.17
C TYR A 114 -3.02 -7.86 3.81
N ARG A 115 -3.40 -9.15 3.86
CA ARG A 115 -2.56 -10.27 3.39
C ARG A 115 -2.45 -10.18 1.88
N TYR A 116 -1.24 -10.04 1.35
CA TYR A 116 -1.08 -9.87 -0.10
C TYR A 116 -1.50 -11.15 -0.83
N CYS A 117 -2.40 -11.00 -1.80
CA CYS A 117 -2.86 -12.08 -2.67
C CYS A 117 -3.45 -11.43 -3.92
N TRP A 118 -2.65 -11.35 -4.99
CA TRP A 118 -3.12 -10.79 -6.25
C TRP A 118 -4.18 -11.70 -6.89
N ASN A 119 -5.34 -11.11 -7.20
CA ASN A 119 -6.41 -11.74 -7.96
C ASN A 119 -6.62 -10.98 -9.27
N GLU A 120 -6.22 -11.61 -10.38
CA GLU A 120 -6.31 -11.04 -11.73
C GLU A 120 -7.76 -10.73 -12.16
N ALA A 121 -8.73 -11.59 -11.81
CA ALA A 121 -10.12 -11.43 -12.25
C ALA A 121 -10.77 -10.19 -11.63
N ASP A 122 -10.49 -9.96 -10.34
CA ASP A 122 -11.09 -8.86 -9.59
C ASP A 122 -10.18 -7.65 -9.43
N ALA A 123 -8.94 -7.73 -9.92
CA ALA A 123 -7.87 -6.76 -9.69
C ALA A 123 -7.68 -6.40 -8.20
N LYS A 124 -7.91 -7.34 -7.29
CA LYS A 124 -7.72 -7.16 -5.84
C LYS A 124 -6.29 -7.53 -5.45
N LEU A 125 -5.69 -6.74 -4.55
CA LEU A 125 -4.34 -6.96 -4.05
C LEU A 125 -4.26 -7.81 -2.78
N PHE A 126 -5.38 -7.96 -2.08
CA PHE A 126 -5.41 -8.59 -0.77
C PHE A 126 -6.35 -9.78 -0.77
N ALA A 127 -5.99 -10.80 0.01
CA ALA A 127 -6.86 -11.91 0.31
C ALA A 127 -8.12 -11.40 1.01
N ASP A 128 -9.24 -12.11 0.80
CA ASP A 128 -10.49 -11.85 1.52
C ASP A 128 -10.34 -12.34 2.98
N SER A 129 -9.58 -11.59 3.78
CA SER A 129 -9.49 -11.73 5.23
C SER A 129 -9.98 -10.45 5.88
N SER A 130 -10.88 -10.61 6.85
CA SER A 130 -11.69 -9.51 7.35
C SER A 130 -11.60 -9.37 8.86
N TRP A 131 -12.11 -8.25 9.35
CA TRP A 131 -12.40 -8.03 10.77
C TRP A 131 -13.28 -9.14 11.38
N VAL A 132 -14.13 -9.78 10.57
CA VAL A 132 -14.98 -10.89 11.01
C VAL A 132 -14.14 -12.12 11.36
N ASP A 133 -13.09 -12.41 10.60
CA ASP A 133 -12.22 -13.57 10.84
C ASP A 133 -11.41 -13.40 12.12
N TYR A 134 -10.89 -12.18 12.33
CA TYR A 134 -10.29 -11.79 13.61
C TYR A 134 -11.25 -11.99 14.79
N ARG A 135 -12.49 -11.47 14.69
CA ARG A 135 -13.49 -11.62 15.77
C ARG A 135 -13.86 -13.08 16.03
N ARG A 136 -13.98 -13.88 14.98
CA ARG A 136 -14.25 -15.33 15.09
C ARG A 136 -13.12 -16.01 15.84
N ARG A 137 -11.86 -15.73 15.47
CA ARG A 137 -10.69 -16.29 16.15
C ARG A 137 -10.60 -15.86 17.61
N ALA A 138 -10.87 -14.59 17.90
CA ALA A 138 -10.90 -14.09 19.28
C ALA A 138 -11.97 -14.80 20.13
N LEU A 139 -13.15 -15.09 19.56
CA LEU A 139 -14.22 -15.84 20.23
C LEU A 139 -13.86 -17.32 20.45
N GLU A 140 -13.11 -17.94 19.54
CA GLU A 140 -12.59 -19.29 19.74
C GLU A 140 -11.61 -19.33 20.92
N LEU A 141 -10.66 -18.39 20.95
CA LEU A 141 -9.63 -18.30 21.98
C LEU A 141 -10.21 -17.93 23.36
N SER A 142 -11.30 -17.17 23.43
CA SER A 142 -11.92 -16.83 24.72
C SER A 142 -12.50 -18.04 25.47
N ARG A 143 -12.67 -19.18 24.80
CA ARG A 143 -13.06 -20.45 25.43
C ARG A 143 -11.90 -21.14 26.15
N GLU A 144 -10.68 -20.84 25.73
CA GLU A 144 -9.44 -21.43 26.26
C GLU A 144 -8.75 -20.48 27.25
N TYR A 145 -8.80 -19.18 26.98
CA TYR A 145 -8.14 -18.15 27.79
C TYR A 145 -9.17 -17.30 28.54
N LYS A 146 -8.96 -17.16 29.85
CA LYS A 146 -9.86 -16.40 30.75
C LYS A 146 -9.69 -14.88 30.64
N TYR A 147 -8.55 -14.41 30.15
CA TYR A 147 -8.19 -12.99 30.12
C TYR A 147 -7.78 -12.57 28.70
N VAL A 148 -8.14 -11.34 28.33
CA VAL A 148 -7.77 -10.73 27.05
C VAL A 148 -7.03 -9.42 27.32
N LEU A 149 -5.88 -9.26 26.68
CA LEU A 149 -5.16 -7.99 26.63
C LEU A 149 -5.58 -7.24 25.37
N ILE A 150 -6.12 -6.04 25.54
CA ILE A 150 -6.47 -5.13 24.43
C ILE A 150 -5.45 -4.00 24.43
N THR A 151 -4.86 -3.73 23.27
CA THR A 151 -3.90 -2.65 23.07
C THR A 151 -4.33 -1.79 21.89
N ASP A 152 -4.01 -0.51 21.96
CA ASP A 152 -4.23 0.45 20.89
C ASP A 152 -2.94 1.22 20.62
N ILE A 153 -2.69 1.55 19.35
CA ILE A 153 -1.49 2.28 18.93
C ILE A 153 -1.94 3.64 18.41
N ALA A 154 -1.71 4.68 19.23
CA ALA A 154 -2.00 6.06 18.85
C ALA A 154 -1.05 6.55 17.74
N ASP A 155 -1.61 7.31 16.80
CA ASP A 155 -0.89 8.00 15.71
C ASP A 155 0.16 7.14 14.99
N PHE A 156 -0.22 5.93 14.54
CA PHE A 156 0.73 5.01 13.91
C PHE A 156 1.54 5.65 12.77
N TYR A 157 0.86 6.27 11.80
CA TYR A 157 1.55 6.85 10.63
C TYR A 157 2.43 8.04 10.99
N PRO A 158 2.00 9.04 11.78
CA PRO A 158 2.88 10.13 12.19
C PRO A 158 4.10 9.73 13.03
N ARG A 159 4.05 8.56 13.68
CA ARG A 159 5.08 8.14 14.66
C ARG A 159 5.96 6.99 14.17
N ILE A 160 5.77 6.50 12.94
CA ILE A 160 6.60 5.42 12.41
C ILE A 160 7.98 5.95 12.02
N TYR A 161 9.02 5.44 12.67
CA TYR A 161 10.39 5.85 12.37
C TYR A 161 10.86 5.29 11.01
N HIS A 162 11.22 6.17 10.07
CA HIS A 162 11.65 5.77 8.73
C HIS A 162 12.87 4.83 8.74
N HIS A 163 13.84 5.07 9.63
CA HIS A 163 15.01 4.17 9.77
C HIS A 163 14.61 2.73 10.14
N ARG A 164 13.51 2.51 10.88
CA ARG A 164 13.03 1.16 11.20
C ARG A 164 12.43 0.48 9.98
N LEU A 165 11.68 1.24 9.19
CA LEU A 165 11.11 0.77 7.94
C LEU A 165 12.20 0.40 6.93
N GLU A 166 13.18 1.29 6.73
CA GLU A 166 14.32 1.05 5.86
C GLU A 166 15.06 -0.23 6.24
N ASN A 167 15.40 -0.38 7.54
CA ASN A 167 16.05 -1.59 8.04
C ASN A 167 15.22 -2.86 7.81
N ALA A 168 13.90 -2.78 7.94
CA ALA A 168 13.02 -3.91 7.66
C ALA A 168 13.02 -4.27 6.16
N LEU A 169 13.00 -3.27 5.28
CA LEU A 169 13.08 -3.46 3.83
C LEU A 169 14.44 -4.03 3.37
N THR A 170 15.54 -3.62 4.00
CA THR A 170 16.88 -4.17 3.72
C THR A 170 17.01 -5.65 4.08
N ARG A 171 16.24 -6.14 5.05
CA ARG A 171 16.23 -7.56 5.44
C ARG A 171 15.47 -8.46 4.48
N LEU A 172 14.72 -7.90 3.54
CA LEU A 172 14.00 -8.69 2.55
C LEU A 172 15.01 -9.38 1.61
N PRO A 173 14.82 -10.69 1.31
CA PRO A 173 15.82 -11.49 0.60
C PRO A 173 16.12 -11.01 -0.83
N ASN A 174 15.23 -10.24 -1.47
CA ASN A 174 15.38 -9.80 -2.88
C ASN A 174 14.80 -8.38 -3.13
N SER A 175 15.26 -7.35 -2.40
CA SER A 175 14.65 -6.01 -2.46
C SER A 175 15.20 -5.05 -3.54
N GLY A 176 16.09 -5.51 -4.43
CA GLY A 176 16.54 -4.77 -5.62
C GLY A 176 17.00 -3.34 -5.33
N ASP A 177 16.67 -2.37 -6.19
CA ASP A 177 16.78 -0.92 -5.90
C ASP A 177 15.48 -0.35 -5.30
N THR A 178 14.44 -1.19 -5.21
CA THR A 178 13.10 -0.84 -4.73
C THR A 178 13.14 -0.32 -3.30
N HIS A 179 13.98 -0.91 -2.44
CA HIS A 179 14.19 -0.43 -1.06
C HIS A 179 14.82 0.96 -0.96
N LYS A 180 15.41 1.53 -2.02
CA LYS A 180 15.92 2.92 -2.01
C LYS A 180 14.90 3.93 -2.54
N ARG A 181 13.96 3.47 -3.36
CA ARG A 181 12.94 4.31 -4.00
C ARG A 181 11.63 4.35 -3.22
N ALA A 182 11.23 3.21 -2.63
CA ALA A 182 10.03 3.11 -1.83
C ALA A 182 10.05 3.98 -0.55
N PRO A 183 11.18 4.12 0.19
CA PRO A 183 11.22 5.00 1.36
C PRO A 183 10.98 6.48 1.04
N ARG A 184 11.37 6.94 -0.15
CA ARG A 184 11.18 8.34 -0.58
C ARG A 184 9.71 8.72 -0.70
N HIS A 185 8.80 7.76 -0.83
CA HIS A 185 7.36 8.01 -0.71
C HIS A 185 6.99 8.57 0.66
N PHE A 186 7.58 8.02 1.74
CA PHE A 186 7.21 8.37 3.12
C PHE A 186 7.74 9.74 3.55
N GLU A 187 8.71 10.30 2.83
CA GLU A 187 9.18 11.68 3.04
C GLU A 187 8.06 12.72 2.79
N TRP A 188 7.08 12.40 1.92
CA TRP A 188 6.01 13.32 1.50
C TRP A 188 4.66 13.09 2.19
N VAL A 189 4.52 12.02 2.98
CA VAL A 189 3.27 11.67 3.68
C VAL A 189 3.22 12.26 5.10
N GLN A 190 4.29 12.94 5.53
CA GLN A 190 4.47 13.46 6.90
C GLN A 190 4.56 14.99 6.97
N GLY A 191 4.26 15.67 5.86
CA GLY A 191 4.15 17.14 5.78
C GLY A 191 2.86 17.65 6.42
#